data_AF-A0A4R5DL79-F1
#
_entry.id   AF-A0A4R5DL79-F1
#
_cell.length_a   1.000
_cell.length_b   1.000
_cell.length_c   1.000
_cell.angle_alpha   90.00
_cell.angle_beta   90.00
_cell.angle_gamma   90.00
#
_symmetry.space_group_name_H-M   'P 1'
#
loop_
_entity.id
_entity.type
_entity.pdbx_description
1 polymer ?
#
loop_
_entity_poly.entity_id
_entity_poly.type
_entity_poly.pdbx_seq_one_letter_code
_entity_poly.pdbx_strand_id
1 'polypeptide(L)'
;MIAVDSSVVIAGFASWHEHHAVSLKALARRPRLVAHAALEAYSVLTRLPPPHRAQPDIVQAFLAGRFAEPYLGLSERGYQRLLATAAAGPPVLVGNPEQ
;
A
#
# COMPACT_ATOMS: atom_id res chain seq x y z
N MET A 1 -4.79 8.27 11.15
CA MET A 1 -3.90 8.16 9.98
C MET A 1 -4.39 6.99 9.13
N ILE A 2 -4.45 7.12 7.80
CA ILE A 2 -4.83 6.02 6.90
C ILE A 2 -3.60 5.66 6.07
N ALA A 3 -3.28 4.38 5.98
CA ALA A 3 -2.32 3.84 5.03
C ALA A 3 -3.07 3.08 3.94
N VAL A 4 -2.59 3.16 2.70
CA VAL A 4 -3.16 2.42 1.58
C VAL A 4 -2.17 1.39 1.05
N ASP A 5 -2.73 0.31 0.52
CA ASP A 5 -2.02 -0.77 -0.14
C ASP A 5 -1.96 -0.57 -1.67
N SER A 6 -1.16 -1.38 -2.37
CA SER A 6 -0.93 -1.29 -3.81
C SER A 6 -2.23 -1.42 -4.61
N SER A 7 -3.15 -2.28 -4.19
CA SER A 7 -4.48 -2.46 -4.80
C SER A 7 -5.29 -1.15 -4.92
N VAL A 8 -5.31 -0.33 -3.86
CA VAL A 8 -6.00 0.97 -3.84
C VAL A 8 -5.30 1.98 -4.76
N VAL A 9 -3.97 1.96 -4.80
CA VAL A 9 -3.17 2.83 -5.68
C VAL A 9 -3.42 2.49 -7.15
N ILE A 10 -3.39 1.20 -7.50
CA ILE A 10 -3.65 0.69 -8.85
C ILE A 10 -5.05 1.10 -9.32
N ALA A 11 -6.08 0.80 -8.53
CA ALA A 11 -7.45 1.16 -8.85
C ALA A 11 -7.65 2.68 -8.93
N GLY A 12 -6.98 3.45 -8.07
CA GLY A 12 -7.03 4.91 -8.09
C GLY A 12 -6.38 5.54 -9.33
N PHE A 13 -5.37 4.88 -9.91
CA PHE A 13 -4.75 5.29 -11.17
C PHE A 13 -5.59 4.88 -12.40
N ALA A 14 -6.07 3.64 -12.41
CA ALA A 14 -6.73 3.03 -13.56
C ALA A 14 -8.22 3.39 -13.63
N SER A 15 -8.59 4.35 -14.49
CA SER A 15 -9.98 4.80 -14.65
C SER A 15 -10.96 3.71 -15.10
N TRP A 16 -10.47 2.65 -15.73
CA TRP A 16 -11.24 1.48 -16.16
C TRP A 16 -11.45 0.44 -15.04
N HIS A 17 -10.77 0.57 -13.90
CA HIS A 17 -10.88 -0.39 -12.81
C HIS A 17 -12.23 -0.23 -12.09
N GLU A 18 -12.90 -1.34 -11.77
CA GLU A 18 -14.24 -1.33 -11.14
C GLU A 18 -14.29 -0.52 -9.83
N HIS A 19 -13.22 -0.59 -9.04
CA HIS A 19 -13.05 0.16 -7.79
C HIS A 19 -12.45 1.57 -7.95
N HIS A 20 -12.35 2.11 -9.18
CA HIS A 20 -11.69 3.40 -9.41
C HIS A 20 -12.29 4.53 -8.56
N ALA A 21 -13.61 4.70 -8.59
CA ALA A 21 -14.28 5.80 -7.90
C ALA A 21 -14.10 5.74 -6.36
N VAL A 22 -14.13 4.55 -5.76
CA VAL A 22 -13.93 4.39 -4.31
C VAL A 22 -12.46 4.58 -3.93
N SER A 23 -11.53 4.07 -4.74
CA SER A 23 -10.10 4.25 -4.53
C SER A 23 -9.67 5.70 -4.69
N LEU A 24 -10.23 6.42 -5.67
CA LEU A 24 -9.97 7.85 -5.85
C LEU A 24 -10.43 8.66 -4.63
N LYS A 25 -11.59 8.33 -4.03
CA LYS A 25 -12.06 8.93 -2.78
C LYS A 25 -11.14 8.60 -1.59
N ALA A 26 -10.68 7.36 -1.47
CA ALA A 26 -9.73 6.97 -0.43
C ALA A 26 -8.42 7.74 -0.56
N LEU A 27 -7.89 7.84 -1.78
CA LEU A 27 -6.71 8.62 -2.10
C LEU A 27 -6.94 10.09 -1.75
N ALA A 28 -8.08 10.71 -2.10
CA ALA A 28 -8.40 12.13 -1.84
C ALA A 28 -8.15 12.56 -0.38
N ARG A 29 -8.24 11.63 0.57
CA ARG A 29 -7.97 11.83 2.00
C ARG A 29 -6.47 11.92 2.36
N ARG A 30 -5.59 11.96 1.36
CA ARG A 30 -4.12 12.03 1.48
C ARG A 30 -3.55 10.95 2.41
N PRO A 31 -3.81 9.66 2.14
CA PRO A 31 -3.25 8.58 2.94
C PRO A 31 -1.73 8.50 2.78
N ARG A 32 -1.09 7.79 3.71
CA ARG A 32 0.31 7.40 3.60
C ARG A 32 0.45 6.14 2.74
N LEU A 33 1.58 5.97 2.08
CA LEU A 33 1.86 4.79 1.26
C LEU A 33 2.97 3.96 1.89
N VAL A 34 2.81 2.64 1.90
CA VAL A 34 3.84 1.70 2.32
C VAL A 34 4.89 1.55 1.20
N ALA A 35 6.17 1.54 1.56
CA ALA A 35 7.27 1.63 0.59
C ALA A 35 7.25 0.51 -0.47
N HIS A 36 6.97 -0.73 -0.07
CA HIS A 36 6.87 -1.84 -1.03
C HIS A 36 5.61 -1.76 -1.90
N ALA A 37 4.48 -1.29 -1.35
CA ALA A 37 3.24 -1.11 -2.10
C ALA A 37 3.40 -0.10 -3.26
N ALA A 38 4.29 0.88 -3.14
CA ALA A 38 4.64 1.79 -4.23
C ALA A 38 5.28 1.04 -5.41
N LEU A 39 6.25 0.17 -5.12
CA LEU A 39 6.97 -0.63 -6.12
C LEU A 39 6.05 -1.68 -6.77
N GLU A 40 5.17 -2.30 -5.98
CA GLU A 40 4.15 -3.22 -6.49
C GLU A 40 3.21 -2.51 -7.47
N ALA A 41 2.63 -1.38 -7.06
CA ALA A 41 1.72 -0.59 -7.90
C ALA A 41 2.40 -0.17 -9.20
N TYR A 42 3.64 0.34 -9.13
CA TYR A 42 4.44 0.66 -10.31
C TYR A 42 4.60 -0.56 -11.23
N SER A 43 5.07 -1.66 -10.66
CA SER A 43 5.37 -2.88 -11.41
C SER A 43 4.13 -3.50 -12.05
N VAL A 44 2.96 -3.39 -11.43
CA VAL A 44 1.69 -3.83 -12.02
C VAL A 44 1.34 -2.91 -13.18
N LEU A 45 1.20 -1.60 -12.92
CA LEU A 45 0.71 -0.64 -13.91
C LEU A 45 1.56 -0.59 -15.18
N THR A 46 2.88 -0.76 -15.07
CA THR A 46 3.79 -0.73 -16.24
C THR A 46 3.95 -2.08 -16.94
N ARG A 47 3.42 -3.18 -16.39
CA ARG A 47 3.55 -4.53 -16.98
C ARG A 47 2.24 -5.19 -17.36
N LEU A 48 1.10 -4.53 -17.14
CA LEU A 48 -0.18 -4.99 -17.68
C LEU A 48 -0.08 -5.24 -19.20
N PRO A 49 -0.87 -6.18 -19.74
CA PRO A 49 -0.98 -6.35 -21.18
C PRO A 49 -1.64 -5.11 -21.81
N PRO A 50 -1.36 -4.83 -23.09
CA PRO A 50 -2.13 -3.84 -23.85
C PRO A 50 -3.65 -4.12 -23.76
N PRO A 51 -4.51 -3.08 -23.72
CA PRO A 51 -4.19 -1.65 -23.79
C PRO A 51 -3.88 -1.01 -22.42
N HIS A 52 -3.89 -1.77 -21.32
CA HIS A 52 -3.85 -1.23 -19.96
C HIS A 52 -2.45 -0.91 -19.44
N ARG A 53 -1.40 -1.21 -20.21
CA ARG A 53 -0.02 -0.88 -19.85
C ARG A 53 0.15 0.64 -19.79
N ALA A 54 0.47 1.15 -18.60
CA ALA A 54 0.81 2.55 -18.42
C ALA A 54 2.27 2.83 -18.79
N GLN A 55 2.53 4.06 -19.23
CA GLN A 55 3.91 4.52 -19.45
C GLN A 55 4.63 4.68 -18.09
N PRO A 56 5.88 4.19 -17.97
CA PRO A 56 6.64 4.24 -16.73
C PRO A 56 6.75 5.62 -16.06
N ASP A 57 6.99 6.67 -16.86
CA ASP A 57 7.11 8.06 -16.41
C ASP A 57 5.79 8.60 -15.84
N ILE A 58 4.66 8.29 -16.46
CA ILE A 58 3.34 8.68 -15.98
C ILE A 58 3.06 8.05 -14.61
N VAL A 59 3.39 6.77 -14.43
CA VAL A 59 3.18 6.09 -13.14
C VAL A 59 4.10 6.67 -12.06
N GLN A 60 5.36 6.96 -12.39
CA GLN A 60 6.29 7.59 -11.47
C GLN A 60 5.80 8.98 -11.05
N ALA A 61 5.36 9.81 -11.99
CA ALA A 61 4.83 11.15 -11.73
C ALA A 61 3.56 11.10 -10.87
N PHE A 62 2.67 10.15 -11.14
CA PHE A 62 1.49 9.91 -10.31
C PHE A 62 1.87 9.56 -8.87
N LEU A 63 2.77 8.61 -8.65
CA LEU A 63 3.19 8.21 -7.31
C LEU A 63 3.83 9.38 -6.55
N ALA A 64 4.75 10.09 -7.19
CA ALA A 64 5.44 11.25 -6.59
C ALA A 64 4.46 12.39 -6.25
N GLY A 65 3.54 12.71 -7.17
CA GLY A 65 2.55 13.76 -6.94
C GLY A 65 1.50 13.39 -5.90
N ARG A 66 1.16 12.10 -5.79
CA ARG A 66 0.11 11.62 -4.89
C ARG A 66 0.56 11.44 -3.45
N PHE A 67 1.84 11.12 -3.27
CA PHE A 67 2.44 10.76 -1.98
C PHE A 67 3.73 11.56 -1.76
N ALA A 68 3.56 12.85 -1.43
CA ALA A 68 4.68 13.76 -1.18
C ALA A 68 5.43 13.50 0.15
N GLU A 69 4.79 12.80 1.08
CA GLU A 69 5.41 12.41 2.35
C GLU A 69 6.27 11.16 2.17
N PRO A 70 7.32 10.97 2.99
CA PRO A 70 8.12 9.74 2.97
C PRO A 70 7.24 8.50 3.07
N TYR A 71 7.58 7.46 2.32
CA TYR A 71 6.85 6.19 2.41
C TYR A 71 7.01 5.56 3.80
N LEU A 72 5.96 4.89 4.25
CA LEU A 72 6.00 4.10 5.48
C LEU A 72 6.84 2.86 5.23
N GLY A 73 7.88 2.68 6.04
CA GLY A 73 8.77 1.53 5.95
C GLY A 73 9.42 1.24 7.28
N LEU A 74 9.86 -0.01 7.44
CA LEU A 74 10.76 -0.41 8.50
C LEU A 74 12.16 -0.57 7.93
N SER A 75 13.17 -0.55 8.80
CA SER A 75 14.48 -1.08 8.43
C SER A 75 14.38 -2.59 8.15
N GLU A 76 15.34 -3.14 7.43
CA GLU A 76 15.42 -4.58 7.17
C GLU A 76 15.30 -5.41 8.47
N ARG A 77 16.09 -5.05 9.49
CA ARG A 77 16.00 -5.67 10.83
C ARG A 77 14.62 -5.47 11.48
N GLY A 78 13.98 -4.34 11.21
CA GLY A 78 12.62 -4.07 11.69
C GLY A 78 11.60 -5.04 11.10
N TYR A 79 11.68 -5.32 9.79
CA TYR A 79 10.82 -6.32 9.14
C TYR A 79 11.05 -7.72 9.69
N GLN A 80 12.32 -8.15 9.83
CA GLN A 80 12.65 -9.46 10.41
C GLN A 80 12.08 -9.61 11.83
N ARG A 81 12.22 -8.58 12.68
CA ARG A 81 11.64 -8.59 14.03
C ARG A 81 10.12 -8.64 14.01
N LEU A 82 9.48 -7.84 13.16
CA LEU A 82 8.02 -7.84 13.04
C LEU A 82 7.49 -9.24 12.67
N LEU A 83 8.13 -9.90 11.70
CA LEU A 83 7.75 -11.27 11.31
C LEU A 83 7.94 -12.26 12.45
N ALA A 84 9.05 -12.18 13.19
CA ALA A 84 9.28 -13.02 14.36
C ALA A 84 8.22 -12.80 15.46
N THR A 85 7.87 -11.55 15.76
CA THR A 85 6.80 -11.24 16.73
C THR A 85 5.43 -11.71 16.25
N ALA A 86 5.08 -11.50 14.97
CA ALA A 86 3.81 -11.94 14.42
C ALA A 86 3.66 -13.47 14.45
N ALA A 87 4.74 -14.21 14.15
CA ALA A 87 4.77 -15.66 14.19
C ALA A 87 4.63 -16.23 15.61
N ALA A 88 5.11 -15.51 16.63
CA ALA A 88 4.97 -15.91 18.03
C ALA A 88 3.52 -15.80 18.56
N GLY A 89 2.61 -15.19 17.78
CA GLY A 89 1.24 -14.90 18.19
C GLY A 89 1.15 -13.70 19.13
N PRO A 90 -0.05 -13.13 19.34
CA PRO A 90 -0.24 -12.17 20.42
C PRO A 90 0.10 -12.84 21.76
N PRO A 91 0.64 -12.11 22.76
CA PRO A 91 0.71 -12.65 24.11
C PRO A 91 -0.69 -13.13 24.48
N VAL A 92 -0.82 -14.39 24.89
CA VAL A 92 -2.05 -14.90 25.49
C VAL A 92 -2.33 -13.97 26.65
N LEU A 93 -3.34 -13.11 26.52
CA LEU A 93 -3.93 -12.42 27.65
C LEU A 93 -4.56 -13.53 28.48
N VAL A 94 -3.79 -14.11 29.39
CA VAL A 94 -4.31 -14.98 30.43
C VAL A 94 -5.27 -14.07 31.20
N GLY A 95 -6.57 -14.23 30.94
CA GLY A 95 -7.60 -13.59 31.73
C GLY A 95 -7.33 -13.94 33.17
N ASN A 96 -7.32 -12.93 34.05
CA ASN A 96 -7.26 -13.17 35.48
C ASN A 96 -8.30 -14.25 35.82
N PRO A 97 -7.90 -15.40 36.38
CA PRO A 97 -8.87 -16.18 37.13
C PRO A 97 -9.32 -15.27 38.28
N GLU A 98 -10.60 -15.33 38.61
CA GLU A 98 -11.29 -14.52 39.64
C GLU A 98 -12.02 -13.27 39.11
N GLN A 99 -13.13 -13.53 38.41
CA GLN A 99 -14.43 -12.90 38.70
C GLN A 99 -15.50 -13.99 38.81
#